data_AF-B6CWJ5-F1
#
_entry.id   AF-B6CWJ5-F1
#
_cell.length_a   1.000
_cell.length_b   1.000
_cell.length_c   1.000
_cell.angle_alpha   90.00
_cell.angle_beta   90.00
_cell.angle_gamma   90.00
#
_symmetry.space_group_name_H-M   'P 1'
#
loop_
_entity.id
_entity.type
_entity.pdbx_description
1 polymer ?
#
loop_
_entity_poly.entity_id
_entity_poly.type
_entity_poly.pdbx_seq_one_letter_code
_entity_poly.pdbx_strand_id
1 'polypeptide(L)'
;MARLNDIGGTFGYGSIPMDGAEPPHPWRHDWEARVFAVLIGLAMAGVWTASELRDAEERVPPNDYLAASYYERVLMGMELLLDEKGIPSRG
;
A
#
# COMPACT_ATOMS: atom_id res chain seq x y z
N MET A 1 12.62 12.80 1.46
CA MET A 1 11.67 13.85 1.90
C MET A 1 10.95 13.28 3.11
N ALA A 2 10.75 14.03 4.19
CA ALA A 2 10.02 13.52 5.35
C ALA A 2 8.57 13.25 4.95
N ARG A 3 8.13 12.00 5.12
CA ARG A 3 6.79 11.52 4.76
C ARG A 3 6.30 10.58 5.86
N LEU A 4 5.00 10.32 5.89
CA LEU A 4 4.35 9.66 7.01
C LEU A 4 4.73 8.19 7.20
N ASN A 5 5.26 7.56 6.15
CA ASN A 5 5.82 6.21 6.21
C ASN A 5 7.08 6.13 7.10
N ASP A 6 7.81 7.24 7.28
CA ASP A 6 9.04 7.29 8.06
C ASP A 6 8.74 7.55 9.54
N ILE A 7 8.24 6.52 10.21
CA ILE A 7 7.89 6.55 11.64
C ILE A 7 9.05 6.13 12.56
N GLY A 8 10.25 5.95 12.02
CA GLY A 8 11.43 5.52 12.77
C GLY A 8 11.77 6.50 13.90
N GLY A 9 11.74 6.03 15.15
CA GLY A 9 12.04 6.86 16.32
C GLY A 9 10.91 7.79 16.77
N THR A 10 9.70 7.64 16.22
CA THR A 10 8.50 8.37 16.66
C THR A 10 7.78 7.64 17.80
N PHE A 11 6.93 8.36 18.54
CA PHE A 11 6.20 7.85 19.72
C PHE A 11 4.69 8.14 19.60
N GLY A 12 3.87 7.43 20.36
CA GLY A 12 2.43 7.71 20.48
C GLY A 12 1.46 6.73 19.79
N TYR A 13 1.97 5.65 19.19
CA TYR A 13 1.14 4.63 18.48
C TYR A 13 0.53 3.57 19.40
N GLY A 14 0.83 3.59 20.70
CA GLY A 14 0.38 2.57 21.64
C GLY A 14 1.16 1.25 21.53
N SER A 15 0.62 0.20 22.15
CA SER A 15 1.20 -1.14 22.12
C SER A 15 0.93 -1.85 20.80
N ILE A 16 1.87 -2.69 20.36
CA ILE A 16 1.67 -3.57 19.22
C ILE A 16 0.66 -4.67 19.61
N PRO A 17 -0.49 -4.78 18.93
CA PRO A 17 -1.41 -5.89 19.15
C PRO A 17 -0.76 -7.19 18.65
N MET A 18 -0.81 -8.24 19.46
CA MET A 18 -0.31 -9.57 19.11
C MET A 18 -1.48 -10.45 18.70
N ASP A 19 -1.49 -10.88 17.43
CA ASP A 19 -2.48 -11.83 16.92
C ASP A 19 -2.11 -13.25 17.38
N GLY A 20 -2.62 -13.68 18.54
CA GLY A 20 -2.58 -15.08 19.00
C GLY A 20 -1.21 -15.79 18.94
N ALA A 21 -1.23 -17.13 18.96
CA ALA A 21 -0.03 -17.97 18.78
C ALA A 21 0.15 -18.46 17.32
N GLU A 22 -0.94 -18.45 16.55
CA GLU A 22 -0.95 -18.86 15.15
C GLU A 22 -0.78 -17.64 14.25
N PRO A 23 0.00 -17.74 13.15
CA PRO A 23 0.14 -16.64 12.21
C PRO A 23 -1.24 -16.31 11.60
N PRO A 24 -1.61 -15.02 11.54
CA PRO A 24 -2.85 -14.61 10.91
C PRO A 24 -2.83 -15.01 9.43
N HIS A 25 -4.00 -15.33 8.89
CA HIS A 25 -4.16 -15.57 7.46
C HIS A 25 -3.64 -14.35 6.67
N PRO A 26 -2.94 -14.54 5.53
CA PRO A 26 -2.30 -13.43 4.79
C PRO A 26 -3.25 -12.35 4.30
N TRP A 27 -4.54 -12.68 4.23
CA TRP A 27 -5.61 -11.79 3.80
C TRP A 27 -6.72 -11.76 4.86
N ARG A 28 -7.15 -10.58 5.28
CA ARG A 28 -8.32 -10.36 6.12
C ARG A 28 -9.61 -10.34 5.30
N HIS A 29 -9.50 -10.01 4.01
CA HIS A 29 -10.61 -9.99 3.07
C HIS A 29 -10.20 -10.51 1.69
N ASP A 30 -11.11 -11.14 0.95
CA ASP A 30 -10.85 -11.71 -0.38
C ASP A 30 -10.30 -10.69 -1.40
N TRP A 31 -10.68 -9.41 -1.26
CA TRP A 31 -10.23 -8.37 -2.17
C TRP A 31 -8.73 -8.07 -2.03
N GLU A 32 -8.14 -8.30 -0.85
CA GLU A 32 -6.72 -8.08 -0.59
C GLU A 32 -5.86 -9.01 -1.45
N ALA A 33 -6.27 -10.28 -1.59
CA ALA A 33 -5.64 -11.24 -2.48
C ALA A 33 -5.72 -10.80 -3.95
N ARG A 34 -6.81 -10.14 -4.35
CA ARG A 34 -6.98 -9.61 -5.71
C ARG A 34 -6.07 -8.42 -5.96
N VAL A 35 -5.99 -7.48 -5.02
CA VAL A 35 -5.06 -6.34 -5.10
C VAL A 35 -3.63 -6.83 -5.20
N PHE A 36 -3.24 -7.81 -4.38
CA PHE A 36 -1.92 -8.43 -4.46
C PHE A 36 -1.65 -9.09 -5.83
N ALA A 37 -2.62 -9.81 -6.38
CA ALA A 37 -2.48 -10.42 -7.70
C ALA A 37 -2.27 -9.36 -8.81
N VAL A 38 -3.01 -8.24 -8.77
CA VAL A 38 -2.85 -7.14 -9.73
C VAL A 38 -1.50 -6.45 -9.56
N LEU A 39 -1.09 -6.17 -8.31
CA LEU A 39 0.21 -5.61 -7.97
C LEU A 39 1.35 -6.39 -8.64
N ILE A 40 1.38 -7.71 -8.42
CA ILE A 40 2.42 -8.60 -8.97
C ILE A 40 2.32 -8.68 -10.49
N GLY A 41 1.09 -8.80 -11.04
CA GLY A 41 0.88 -8.87 -12.48
C GLY A 41 1.41 -7.66 -13.23
N LEU A 42 1.13 -6.45 -12.74
CA LEU A 42 1.60 -5.20 -13.36
C LEU A 42 3.11 -4.97 -13.15
N ALA A 43 3.66 -5.38 -12.00
CA ALA A 43 5.10 -5.37 -11.79
C ALA A 43 5.83 -6.31 -12.77
N MET A 44 5.32 -7.54 -12.96
CA MET A 44 5.87 -8.49 -13.94
C MET A 44 5.73 -8.01 -15.38
N ALA A 45 4.66 -7.26 -15.70
CA ALA A 45 4.47 -6.61 -16.99
C ALA A 45 5.37 -5.37 -17.19
N GLY A 46 6.15 -4.97 -16.19
CA GLY A 46 7.07 -3.84 -16.26
C GLY A 46 6.39 -2.47 -16.22
N VAL A 47 5.15 -2.39 -15.74
CA VAL A 47 4.41 -1.12 -15.63
C VAL A 47 5.10 -0.17 -14.66
N TRP A 48 5.65 -0.72 -13.58
CA TRP A 48 6.40 0.01 -12.57
C TRP A 48 7.54 -0.82 -12.00
N THR A 49 8.53 -0.11 -11.47
CA THR A 49 9.53 -0.63 -10.55
C THR A 49 9.02 -0.59 -9.11
N ALA A 50 9.63 -1.37 -8.22
CA ALA A 50 9.32 -1.33 -6.80
C ALA A 50 9.55 0.07 -6.18
N SER A 51 10.54 0.80 -6.69
CA SER A 51 10.85 2.17 -6.25
C SER A 51 9.76 3.16 -6.65
N GLU A 52 9.26 3.10 -7.88
CA GLU A 52 8.17 3.98 -8.34
C GLU A 52 6.89 3.74 -7.54
N LEU A 53 6.51 2.47 -7.34
CA LEU A 53 5.33 2.13 -6.56
C LEU A 53 5.46 2.60 -5.12
N ARG A 54 6.61 2.36 -4.49
CA ARG A 54 6.86 2.82 -3.12
C ARG A 54 6.77 4.34 -3.02
N ASP A 55 7.36 5.07 -3.96
CA ASP A 55 7.23 6.54 -3.97
C ASP A 55 5.76 6.97 -4.11
N ALA A 56 4.96 6.29 -4.94
CA ALA A 56 3.54 6.60 -5.10
C ALA A 56 2.73 6.33 -3.80
N GLU A 57 2.94 5.20 -3.13
CA GLU A 57 2.33 4.92 -1.82
C GLU A 57 2.69 5.98 -0.76
N GLU A 58 3.94 6.44 -0.78
CA GLU A 58 4.43 7.46 0.15
C GLU A 58 3.85 8.86 -0.13
N ARG A 59 3.31 9.09 -1.34
CA ARG A 59 2.64 10.34 -1.73
C ARG A 59 1.14 10.36 -1.45
N VAL A 60 0.56 9.25 -1.01
CA VAL A 60 -0.84 9.20 -0.53
C VAL A 60 -1.04 10.26 0.57
N PRO A 61 -2.15 11.03 0.56
CA PRO A 61 -2.39 12.07 1.55
C PRO A 61 -2.26 11.53 2.98
N PRO A 62 -1.63 12.27 3.92
CA PRO A 62 -1.29 11.74 5.23
C PRO A 62 -2.46 11.15 6.03
N ASN A 63 -3.63 11.79 5.97
CA ASN A 63 -4.81 11.30 6.69
C ASN A 63 -5.31 9.97 6.12
N ASP A 64 -5.32 9.84 4.79
CA ASP A 64 -5.75 8.62 4.11
C ASP A 64 -4.73 7.50 4.33
N TYR A 65 -3.43 7.82 4.35
CA TYR A 65 -2.35 6.87 4.63
C TYR A 65 -2.49 6.21 6.01
N LEU A 66 -2.87 6.97 7.05
CA LEU A 66 -3.06 6.41 8.41
C LEU A 66 -4.39 5.69 8.58
N ALA A 67 -5.41 6.12 7.86
CA ALA A 67 -6.74 5.52 7.92
C ALA A 67 -6.83 4.21 7.12
N ALA A 68 -6.04 4.08 6.06
CA ALA A 68 -6.01 2.92 5.18
C ALA A 68 -5.38 1.70 5.84
N SER A 69 -6.01 0.55 5.62
CA SER A 69 -5.36 -0.76 5.79
C SER A 69 -4.19 -0.92 4.80
N TYR A 70 -3.35 -1.92 5.04
CA TYR A 70 -2.15 -2.16 4.22
C TYR A 70 -2.45 -2.25 2.72
N TYR A 71 -3.41 -3.08 2.32
CA TYR A 71 -3.74 -3.28 0.91
C TYR A 71 -4.58 -2.14 0.31
N GLU A 72 -5.29 -1.35 1.13
CA GLU A 72 -5.90 -0.10 0.67
C GLU A 72 -4.82 0.91 0.28
N ARG A 73 -3.77 1.07 1.09
CA ARG A 73 -2.66 1.96 0.76
C ARG A 73 -1.96 1.53 -0.54
N VAL A 74 -1.69 0.24 -0.69
CA VAL A 74 -1.10 -0.31 -1.93
C VAL A 74 -1.99 0.01 -3.13
N LEU A 75 -3.31 -0.19 -3.02
CA LEU A 75 -4.25 0.13 -4.09
C LEU A 75 -4.24 1.62 -4.44
N MET A 76 -4.27 2.52 -3.44
CA MET A 76 -4.19 3.98 -3.67
C MET A 76 -2.89 4.37 -4.38
N GLY A 77 -1.75 3.79 -3.99
CA GLY A 77 -0.48 4.03 -4.66
C GLY A 77 -0.46 3.53 -6.11
N MET A 78 -1.09 2.37 -6.36
CA MET A 78 -1.25 1.85 -7.72
C MET A 78 -2.13 2.76 -8.59
N GLU A 79 -3.28 3.22 -8.08
CA GLU A 79 -4.19 4.13 -8.80
C GLU A 79 -3.49 5.44 -9.18
N LEU A 80 -2.81 6.07 -8.22
CA LEU A 80 -2.01 7.28 -8.47
C LEU A 80 -0.96 7.07 -9.55
N LEU A 81 -0.21 5.97 -9.48
CA LEU A 81 0.88 5.72 -10.42
C LEU A 81 0.37 5.34 -11.83
N LEU A 82 -0.77 4.64 -11.93
CA LEU A 82 -1.41 4.34 -13.22
C LEU A 82 -1.85 5.63 -13.90
N ASP A 83 -2.51 6.52 -13.16
CA ASP A 83 -2.98 7.80 -13.67
C ASP A 83 -1.80 8.68 -14.15
N GLU A 84 -0.71 8.72 -13.39
CA GLU A 84 0.53 9.44 -13.78
C GLU A 84 1.19 8.88 -15.04
N LYS A 85 1.10 7.57 -15.24
CA LYS A 85 1.60 6.90 -16.45
C LYS A 85 0.62 7.00 -17.63
N GLY A 86 -0.54 7.64 -17.44
CA GLY A 86 -1.58 7.77 -18.46
C GLY A 86 -2.26 6.43 -18.81
N ILE A 87 -2.17 5.44 -17.92
CA ILE A 87 -2.86 4.16 -18.05
C ILE A 87 -4.19 4.32 -17.30
N PRO A 88 -5.35 4.33 -18.00
CA PRO A 88 -6.61 4.56 -17.34
C PRO A 88 -6.89 3.43 -16.34
N SER A 89 -6.86 3.74 -15.05
CA SER A 89 -7.61 3.00 -14.05
C SER A 89 -9.06 3.48 -14.14
N ARG A 90 -10.04 2.60 -13.91
CA ARG A 90 -11.45 2.92 -14.20
C ARG A 90 -11.94 3.99 -13.21
N GLY A 91 -12.23 5.20 -13.70
CA GLY A 91 -13.02 6.23 -13.01
C GLY A 91 -14.53 6.01 -13.19
#